data_AF-A0A973CXL1-F1
#
_entry.id   AF-A0A973CXL1-F1
#
_cell.length_a   1.000
_cell.length_b   1.000
_cell.length_c   1.000
_cell.angle_alpha   90.00
_cell.angle_beta   90.00
_cell.angle_gamma   90.00
#
_symmetry.space_group_name_H-M   'P 1'
#
loop_
_entity.id
_entity.type
_entity.pdbx_description
1 polymer ?
#
loop_
_entity_poly.entity_id
_entity_poly.type
_entity_poly.pdbx_seq_one_letter_code
_entity_poly.pdbx_strand_id
1 'polypeptide(L)' 'MNRRNRERGIHELYAEDPLAADEQIWGRRSDPVTRRGFLQGSALAALGTAIGLN' A
#
# COMPACT_ATOMS: atom_id res chain seq x y z
N MET A 1 26.28 20.45 -4.10
CA MET A 1 25.76 19.11 -4.46
C MET A 1 24.29 19.26 -4.82
N ASN A 2 23.96 19.35 -6.11
CA ASN A 2 22.59 19.60 -6.55
C ASN A 2 21.79 18.28 -6.39
N ARG A 3 21.06 18.09 -5.29
CA ARG A 3 20.15 16.95 -5.14
C ARG A 3 19.00 17.17 -6.12
N ARG A 4 19.17 16.72 -7.37
CA ARG A 4 18.03 16.46 -8.25
C ARG A 4 17.18 15.46 -7.50
N ASN A 5 16.03 15.90 -6.99
CA ASN A 5 15.06 15.02 -6.40
C ASN A 5 14.67 14.06 -7.52
N ARG A 6 15.18 12.82 -7.49
CA ARG A 6 14.80 11.80 -8.47
C ARG A 6 13.38 11.43 -8.11
N GLU A 7 12.43 12.17 -8.68
CA GLU A 7 11.03 11.83 -8.64
C GLU A 7 10.92 10.45 -9.29
N ARG A 8 10.62 9.44 -8.48
CA ARG A 8 10.34 8.08 -8.93
C ARG A 8 8.86 7.85 -8.88
N GLY A 9 8.35 7.12 -9.87
CA GLY A 9 6.96 6.69 -9.86
C GLY A 9 6.71 5.72 -8.70
N ILE A 10 5.51 5.76 -8.11
CA ILE A 10 5.13 4.76 -7.08
C ILE A 10 5.22 3.33 -7.64
N HIS A 11 4.96 3.14 -8.94
CA HIS A 11 5.07 1.85 -9.62
C HIS A 11 6.50 1.32 -9.66
N GLU A 12 7.50 2.17 -9.84
CA GLU A 12 8.91 1.79 -9.82
C GLU A 12 9.32 1.32 -8.41
N LEU A 13 8.87 2.03 -7.38
CA LEU A 13 9.07 1.66 -5.97
C LEU A 13 8.46 0.28 -5.64
N TYR A 14 7.20 0.05 -6.02
CA TYR A 14 6.51 -1.22 -5.78
C TYR A 14 7.05 -2.37 -6.65
N ALA A 15 7.68 -2.08 -7.79
CA ALA A 15 8.32 -3.10 -8.62
C ALA A 15 9.66 -3.58 -8.04
N GLU A 16 10.42 -2.68 -7.39
CA GLU A 16 11.69 -3.01 -6.72
C GLU A 16 11.46 -3.80 -5.42
N ASP A 17 10.74 -3.21 -4.46
CA ASP A 17 10.44 -3.84 -3.17
C ASP A 17 9.08 -3.36 -2.64
N PRO A 18 8.02 -4.18 -2.78
CA PRO A 18 6.69 -3.83 -2.30
C PRO A 18 6.60 -3.59 -0.78
N LEU A 19 7.41 -4.28 0.03
CA LEU A 19 7.35 -4.17 1.50
C LEU A 19 8.02 -2.90 1.98
N ALA A 20 9.20 -2.61 1.45
CA ALA A 20 9.90 -1.36 1.74
C ALA A 20 9.12 -0.16 1.20
N ALA A 21 8.48 -0.28 0.02
CA ALA A 21 7.61 0.76 -0.52
C ALA A 21 6.42 1.05 0.40
N ASP A 22 5.79 0.01 0.97
CA ASP A 22 4.69 0.18 1.91
C ASP A 22 5.10 0.90 3.20
N GLU A 23 6.28 0.57 3.74
CA GLU A 23 6.82 1.25 4.92
C GLU A 23 7.22 2.69 4.59
N GLN A 24 7.87 2.93 3.45
CA GLN A 24 8.37 4.24 3.06
C GLN A 24 7.25 5.23 2.69
N ILE A 25 6.17 4.77 2.05
CA ILE A 25 5.08 5.64 1.58
C ILE A 25 3.98 5.78 2.64
N TRP A 26 3.65 4.70 3.34
CA TRP A 26 2.48 4.65 4.22
C TRP A 26 2.82 4.48 5.70
N GLY A 27 4.10 4.32 6.06
CA GLY A 27 4.52 4.12 7.45
C GLY A 27 4.02 2.81 8.06
N ARG A 28 3.62 1.84 7.23
CA ARG A 28 3.06 0.56 7.66
C ARG A 28 3.92 -0.59 7.17
N ARG A 29 4.18 -1.57 8.02
CA ARG A 29 4.75 -2.85 7.58
C ARG A 29 3.61 -3.74 7.12
N SER A 30 3.51 -3.92 5.80
CA SER A 30 2.62 -4.93 5.22
C SER A 30 3.17 -6.32 5.49
N ASP A 31 2.29 -7.25 5.82
CA ASP A 31 2.66 -8.66 5.89
C ASP A 31 2.76 -9.23 4.45
N PRO A 32 3.86 -9.92 4.09
CA PRO A 32 4.06 -10.44 2.74
C PRO A 32 3.01 -11.48 2.32
N VAL A 33 2.37 -12.15 3.28
CA VAL A 33 1.30 -13.13 3.09
C VAL A 33 -0.05 -12.43 2.98
N THR A 34 -0.28 -11.37 3.77
CA THR A 34 -1.52 -10.58 3.73
C THR A 34 -1.30 -9.19 3.12
N ARG A 35 -0.85 -9.13 1.85
CA ARG A 35 -0.81 -7.87 1.06
C ARG A 35 -2.17 -7.14 0.95
N ARG A 36 -3.25 -7.82 1.36
CA ARG A 36 -4.62 -7.31 1.47
C ARG A 36 -4.93 -6.70 2.84
N GLY A 37 -3.95 -6.14 3.56
CA GLY A 37 -4.19 -5.51 4.86
C GLY A 37 -5.29 -4.44 4.85
N PHE A 38 -5.44 -3.69 3.74
CA PHE A 38 -6.54 -2.74 3.55
C PHE A 38 -7.88 -3.41 3.20
N LEU A 39 -7.87 -4.62 2.64
CA LEU A 39 -9.06 -5.40 2.28
C LEU A 39 -9.36 -6.48 3.34
N GLN A 40 -9.12 -6.18 4.63
CA GLN A 40 -9.41 -7.08 5.75
C GLN A 40 -10.14 -6.35 6.88
N GLY A 41 -10.84 -7.13 7.72
CA GLY A 41 -11.52 -6.63 8.92
C GLY A 41 -12.56 -5.54 8.63
N SER A 42 -12.47 -4.43 9.39
CA SER A 42 -13.42 -3.31 9.29
C SER A 42 -13.38 -2.59 7.94
N ALA A 43 -12.22 -2.54 7.28
CA ALA A 43 -12.09 -1.92 5.97
C ALA A 43 -12.76 -2.77 4.87
N LEU A 44 -12.66 -4.11 4.96
CA LEU A 44 -13.42 -5.00 4.09
C LEU A 44 -14.93 -4.89 4.34
N ALA A 45 -15.35 -4.81 5.61
CA ALA A 45 -16.75 -4.62 5.97
C ALA A 45 -17.29 -3.30 5.44
N ALA A 46 -16.56 -2.19 5.59
CA ALA A 46 -16.93 -0.87 5.07
C ALA A 46 -17.00 -0.84 3.54
N LEU A 47 -16.08 -1.53 2.85
CA LEU A 47 -16.16 -1.67 1.39
C LEU A 47 -17.37 -2.50 0.99
N GLY A 48 -17.66 -3.58 1.71
CA GLY A 48 -18.83 -4.42 1.51
C GLY A 48 -20.13 -3.63 1.66
N THR A 49 -20.28 -2.86 2.73
CA THR A 49 -21.48 -2.02 2.93
C THR A 49 -21.61 -0.96 1.83
N ALA A 50 -20.50 -0.36 1.38
CA ALA A 50 -20.51 0.63 0.31
C ALA A 50 -20.99 0.05 -1.04
N ILE A 51 -20.71 -1.22 -1.32
CA ILE A 51 -21.15 -1.90 -2.56
C ILE A 51 -22.43 -2.73 -2.40
N GLY A 52 -23.05 -2.71 -1.21
CA GLY A 52 -24.32 -3.40 -0.95
C GLY A 52 -24.20 -4.89 -0.66
N LEU A 53 -23.09 -5.36 -0.07
CA LEU A 53 -23.08 -6.69 0.55
C LEU A 53 -24.15 -6.74 1.64
N ASN A 54 -25.06 -7.71 1.52
CA ASN A 54 -26.02 -8.13 2.54
C ASN A 54 -25.42 -9.24 3.40
#